data_AF-A0A1I7BX07-F1
#
_entry.id   AF-A0A1I7BX07-F1
#
_cell.length_a   1.000
_cell.length_b   1.000
_cell.length_c   1.000
_cell.angle_alpha   90.00
_cell.angle_beta   90.00
_cell.angle_gamma   90.00
#
_symmetry.space_group_name_H-M   'P 1'
#
loop_
_entity.id
_entity.type
_entity.pdbx_description
1 polymer ?
#
loop_
_entity_poly.entity_id
_entity_poly.type
_entity_poly.pdbx_seq_one_letter_code
_entity_poly.pdbx_strand_id
1 'polypeptide(L)'
;MKLQKGIVIKDNADVNKRIKTEAFRSSTRKTKAHKHKAYFELVFLSKGSGTHTIDYDTYPIDGPVIFTIRQDQLHFWDITSKPEGFVSIIKKDFISESLDGELKTLLQELSGYNYLPLQEETRITQLFELLSTEENLTAIEGLLKALIAKILEQATEYSSGGNVQKGVFHQFLDLLSQTEKLQNNVAYYAEQLHLTPQGLNNVCQQAVQHKASKVIADHIISEAKRLLIYSTLSIHQIGEQLHFKDPSHFVKYFKRYAESTPKQYRDNSAQGI
;
A
#
# COMPACT_ATOMS: atom_id res chain seq x y z
N MET A 1 33.26 -17.99 -8.22
CA MET A 1 31.95 -18.00 -8.94
C MET A 1 30.86 -18.32 -7.92
N LYS A 2 30.23 -17.31 -7.30
CA LYS A 2 29.21 -17.51 -6.25
C LYS A 2 27.82 -17.54 -6.88
N LEU A 3 27.12 -18.65 -6.66
CA LEU A 3 25.76 -18.94 -7.12
C LEU A 3 24.76 -17.92 -6.57
N GLN A 4 24.14 -17.11 -7.44
CA GLN A 4 22.88 -16.43 -7.16
C GLN A 4 21.79 -17.50 -7.02
N LYS A 5 21.42 -17.86 -5.79
CA LYS A 5 20.19 -18.63 -5.55
C LYS A 5 19.01 -17.69 -5.77
N GLY A 6 18.25 -17.94 -6.84
CA GLY A 6 17.06 -17.17 -7.19
C GLY A 6 16.00 -17.20 -6.08
N ILE A 7 15.32 -16.07 -5.91
CA ILE A 7 14.18 -15.92 -5.00
C ILE A 7 13.09 -16.90 -5.44
N VAL A 8 12.59 -17.70 -4.50
CA VAL A 8 11.52 -18.66 -4.78
C VAL A 8 10.19 -17.91 -4.83
N ILE A 9 9.42 -18.11 -5.90
CA ILE A 9 8.05 -17.62 -6.01
C ILE A 9 7.15 -18.78 -5.61
N LYS A 10 6.29 -18.59 -4.61
CA LYS A 10 5.30 -19.60 -4.19
C LYS A 10 3.96 -19.26 -4.80
N ASP A 11 3.32 -20.26 -5.39
CA ASP A 11 1.96 -20.21 -5.90
C ASP A 11 1.20 -21.37 -5.25
N ASN A 12 0.47 -21.08 -4.17
CA ASN A 12 -0.10 -22.09 -3.26
C ASN A 12 -1.58 -21.82 -2.94
N ALA A 13 -2.33 -21.29 -3.89
CA ALA A 13 -3.77 -21.14 -3.79
C ALA A 13 -4.45 -22.06 -4.80
N ASP A 14 -5.45 -22.82 -4.34
CA ASP A 14 -6.37 -23.60 -5.15
C ASP A 14 -6.77 -22.78 -6.40
N VAL A 15 -6.48 -23.30 -7.59
CA VAL A 15 -6.48 -22.52 -8.85
C VAL A 15 -7.87 -21.94 -9.11
N ASN A 16 -8.93 -22.54 -8.55
CA ASN A 16 -10.32 -22.16 -8.75
C ASN A 16 -10.90 -21.16 -7.73
N LYS A 17 -10.29 -20.95 -6.55
CA LYS A 17 -10.80 -19.95 -5.57
C LYS A 17 -10.04 -18.61 -5.71
N ARG A 18 -10.78 -17.50 -5.86
CA ARG A 18 -10.22 -16.13 -6.01
C ARG A 18 -9.86 -15.46 -4.68
N ILE A 19 -10.42 -15.97 -3.59
CA ILE A 19 -10.07 -15.65 -2.22
C ILE A 19 -10.07 -16.95 -1.41
N LYS A 20 -9.15 -17.07 -0.45
CA LYS A 20 -9.09 -18.22 0.47
C LYS A 20 -8.68 -17.73 1.86
N THR A 21 -9.45 -18.10 2.88
CA THR A 21 -9.11 -17.86 4.28
C THR A 21 -8.95 -19.20 4.98
N GLU A 22 -7.86 -19.39 5.71
CA GLU A 22 -7.59 -20.61 6.48
C GLU A 22 -6.80 -20.31 7.76
N ALA A 23 -6.78 -21.26 8.69
CA ALA A 23 -5.92 -21.16 9.86
C ALA A 23 -4.44 -21.08 9.45
N PHE A 24 -3.69 -20.20 10.10
CA PHE A 24 -2.26 -20.06 9.85
C PHE A 24 -1.54 -21.36 10.21
N ARG A 25 -0.73 -21.88 9.28
CA ARG A 25 -0.07 -23.17 9.47
C ARG A 25 0.96 -23.08 10.59
N SER A 26 0.70 -23.78 11.70
CA SER A 26 1.60 -23.85 12.86
C SER A 26 3.00 -24.43 12.56
N SER A 27 3.17 -25.13 11.43
CA SER A 27 4.45 -25.63 10.93
C SER A 27 5.27 -24.58 10.18
N THR A 28 4.65 -23.50 9.71
CA THR A 28 5.34 -22.37 9.08
C THR A 28 6.05 -21.58 10.16
N ARG A 29 7.30 -21.96 10.44
CA ARG A 29 8.14 -21.26 11.43
C ARG A 29 9.18 -20.39 10.77
N LYS A 30 10.04 -21.00 9.95
CA LYS A 30 11.06 -20.30 9.17
C LYS A 30 10.82 -20.48 7.69
N THR A 31 10.75 -19.39 6.95
CA THR A 31 10.68 -19.42 5.49
C THR A 31 11.94 -18.82 4.88
N LYS A 32 12.24 -19.20 3.64
CA LYS A 32 13.23 -18.46 2.84
C LYS A 32 12.58 -17.20 2.31
N ALA A 33 13.38 -16.17 2.05
CA ALA A 33 12.93 -14.98 1.33
C ALA A 33 12.23 -15.38 0.02
N HIS A 34 10.96 -14.99 -0.09
CA HIS A 34 10.08 -15.34 -1.20
C HIS A 34 9.15 -14.19 -1.56
N LYS A 35 8.48 -14.31 -2.69
CA LYS A 35 7.50 -13.33 -3.19
C LYS A 35 6.22 -14.03 -3.59
N HIS A 36 5.14 -13.26 -3.56
CA HIS A 36 3.82 -13.70 -3.98
C HIS A 36 3.43 -13.00 -5.29
N LYS A 37 3.00 -13.79 -6.28
CA LYS A 37 2.55 -13.26 -7.56
C LYS A 37 1.04 -13.10 -7.54
N ALA A 38 0.57 -11.91 -7.93
CA ALA A 38 -0.83 -11.64 -8.23
C ALA A 38 -1.84 -11.82 -7.09
N TYR A 39 -1.38 -11.81 -5.83
CA TYR A 39 -2.28 -11.78 -4.67
C TYR A 39 -1.75 -10.90 -3.53
N PHE A 40 -2.70 -10.44 -2.72
CA PHE A 40 -2.50 -9.79 -1.43
C PHE A 40 -2.71 -10.85 -0.34
N GLU A 41 -1.84 -10.86 0.66
CA GLU A 41 -1.94 -11.75 1.82
C GLU A 41 -2.21 -10.91 3.08
N LEU A 42 -3.29 -11.25 3.78
CA LEU A 42 -3.64 -10.68 5.07
C LEU A 42 -3.44 -11.77 6.12
N VAL A 43 -2.49 -11.57 7.03
CA VAL A 43 -2.16 -12.53 8.08
C VAL A 43 -2.53 -11.95 9.43
N PHE A 44 -3.28 -12.70 10.21
CA PHE A 44 -3.55 -12.41 11.61
C PHE A 44 -2.85 -13.45 12.47
N LEU A 45 -2.06 -13.00 13.45
CA LEU A 45 -1.47 -13.87 14.47
C LEU A 45 -1.99 -13.42 15.83
N SER A 46 -2.81 -14.25 16.48
CA SER A 46 -3.24 -14.04 17.87
C SER A 46 -2.13 -14.38 18.86
N LYS A 47 -1.31 -15.39 18.52
CA LYS A 47 -0.12 -15.77 19.30
C LYS A 47 1.05 -16.05 18.38
N GLY A 48 2.23 -15.88 18.93
CA GLY A 48 3.48 -16.13 18.23
C GLY A 48 4.59 -15.27 18.80
N SER A 49 5.82 -15.60 18.46
CA SER A 49 7.03 -14.86 18.83
C SER A 49 8.02 -14.99 17.69
N GLY A 50 8.86 -14.00 17.48
CA GLY A 50 9.86 -14.00 16.42
C GLY A 50 9.81 -12.71 15.60
N THR A 51 10.12 -12.81 14.32
CA THR A 51 10.13 -11.66 13.42
C THR A 51 9.54 -11.99 12.05
N HIS A 52 8.97 -10.98 11.41
CA HIS A 52 8.58 -11.00 10.02
C HIS A 52 9.30 -9.89 9.28
N THR A 53 10.07 -10.24 8.25
CA THR A 53 10.73 -9.25 7.41
C THR A 53 9.94 -9.09 6.12
N ILE A 54 9.56 -7.86 5.78
CA ILE A 54 8.94 -7.50 4.50
C ILE A 54 9.79 -6.40 3.86
N ASP A 55 10.25 -6.68 2.64
CA ASP A 55 11.23 -5.93 1.88
C ASP A 55 12.53 -5.68 2.67
N TYR A 56 12.66 -4.50 3.27
CA TYR A 56 13.85 -4.08 4.04
C TYR A 56 13.56 -3.96 5.54
N ASP A 57 12.28 -3.98 5.92
CA ASP A 57 11.83 -3.72 7.29
C ASP A 57 11.59 -5.04 8.01
N THR A 58 11.96 -5.07 9.29
CA THR A 58 11.75 -6.24 10.15
C THR A 58 10.84 -5.86 11.30
N TYR A 59 9.75 -6.60 11.43
CA TYR A 59 8.68 -6.37 12.38
C TYR A 59 8.70 -7.46 13.46
N PRO A 60 8.47 -7.11 14.73
CA PRO A 60 8.32 -8.10 15.78
C PRO A 60 7.01 -8.86 15.60
N ILE A 61 7.04 -10.16 15.90
CA ILE A 61 5.82 -10.95 16.08
C ILE A 61 5.57 -11.02 17.58
N ASP A 62 4.58 -10.26 18.02
CA ASP A 62 4.03 -10.28 19.38
C ASP A 62 2.51 -10.12 19.22
N GLY A 63 1.79 -11.24 19.29
CA GLY A 63 0.35 -11.26 19.01
C GLY A 63 -0.45 -10.58 20.14
N PRO A 64 -1.61 -9.98 19.84
CA PRO A 64 -2.33 -10.04 18.56
C PRO A 64 -1.86 -8.99 17.52
N VAL A 65 -1.62 -9.44 16.28
CA VAL A 65 -1.06 -8.59 15.21
C VAL A 65 -1.57 -8.96 13.83
N ILE A 66 -1.76 -7.96 12.98
CA ILE A 66 -2.00 -8.07 11.54
C ILE A 66 -0.72 -7.76 10.75
N PHE A 67 -0.41 -8.61 9.78
CA PHE A 67 0.53 -8.34 8.71
C PHE A 67 -0.20 -8.28 7.38
N THR A 68 0.23 -7.37 6.51
CA THR A 68 -0.22 -7.37 5.12
C THR A 68 0.97 -7.47 4.19
N ILE A 69 0.84 -8.32 3.16
CA ILE A 69 1.87 -8.58 2.17
C ILE A 69 1.26 -8.36 0.80
N ARG A 70 1.72 -7.33 0.11
CA ARG A 70 1.28 -7.03 -1.25
C ARG A 70 2.00 -7.91 -2.25
N GLN A 71 1.46 -7.94 -3.47
CA GLN A 71 2.11 -8.59 -4.60
C GLN A 71 3.56 -8.11 -4.76
N ASP A 72 4.43 -9.06 -5.11
CA ASP A 72 5.85 -8.85 -5.39
C ASP A 72 6.72 -8.34 -4.23
N GLN A 73 6.19 -8.19 -3.01
CA GLN A 73 7.00 -7.88 -1.82
C GLN A 73 7.83 -9.10 -1.41
N LEU A 74 9.12 -8.87 -1.16
CA LEU A 74 10.01 -9.92 -0.67
C LEU A 74 9.77 -10.09 0.82
N HIS A 75 9.44 -11.28 1.31
CA HIS A 75 9.24 -11.48 2.73
C HIS A 75 9.70 -12.84 3.21
N PHE A 76 9.98 -12.94 4.50
CA PHE A 76 10.21 -14.22 5.18
C PHE A 76 9.89 -14.15 6.66
N TRP A 77 9.48 -15.29 7.19
CA TRP A 77 9.16 -15.50 8.59
C TRP A 77 10.37 -16.07 9.31
N ASP A 78 10.67 -15.56 10.50
CA ASP A 78 11.51 -16.21 11.51
C ASP A 78 10.74 -16.28 12.84
N ILE A 79 9.75 -17.17 12.87
CA ILE A 79 8.89 -17.43 14.03
C ILE A 79 9.59 -18.42 14.97
N THR A 80 9.70 -18.04 16.23
CA THR A 80 10.42 -18.76 17.29
C THR A 80 9.51 -19.55 18.22
N SER A 81 8.21 -19.24 18.28
CA SER A 81 7.20 -20.00 19.05
C SER A 81 6.12 -20.61 18.13
N LYS A 82 5.11 -21.28 18.68
CA LYS A 82 4.01 -21.84 17.87
C LYS A 82 3.04 -20.70 17.52
N PRO A 83 2.87 -20.33 16.23
CA PRO A 83 1.92 -19.31 15.85
C PRO A 83 0.48 -19.85 15.89
N GLU A 84 -0.47 -18.99 16.26
CA GLU A 84 -1.91 -19.22 16.17
C GLU A 84 -2.54 -18.01 15.46
N GLY A 85 -3.54 -18.25 14.61
CA GLY A 85 -4.21 -17.19 13.85
C GLY A 85 -4.67 -17.66 12.47
N PHE A 86 -4.79 -16.73 11.53
CA PHE A 86 -5.40 -16.94 10.22
C PHE A 86 -4.60 -16.28 9.10
N VAL A 87 -4.81 -16.76 7.88
CA VAL A 87 -4.32 -16.13 6.66
C VAL A 87 -5.43 -16.07 5.62
N SER A 88 -5.60 -14.90 5.02
CA SER A 88 -6.46 -14.66 3.86
C SER A 88 -5.61 -14.31 2.65
N ILE A 89 -5.69 -15.12 1.60
CA ILE A 89 -5.08 -14.89 0.29
C ILE A 89 -6.15 -14.32 -0.64
N ILE A 90 -5.95 -13.10 -1.11
CA ILE A 90 -6.91 -12.35 -1.94
C ILE A 90 -6.27 -12.10 -3.31
N LYS A 91 -6.73 -12.81 -4.35
CA LYS A 91 -6.21 -12.63 -5.72
C LYS A 91 -6.68 -11.29 -6.29
N LYS A 92 -5.90 -10.70 -7.20
CA LYS A 92 -6.23 -9.43 -7.86
C LYS A 92 -7.63 -9.42 -8.49
N ASP A 93 -8.02 -10.54 -9.11
CA ASP A 93 -9.28 -10.66 -9.83
C ASP A 93 -10.51 -10.59 -8.90
N PHE A 94 -10.38 -11.06 -7.65
CA PHE A 94 -11.43 -10.90 -6.64
C PHE A 94 -11.71 -9.42 -6.39
N ILE A 95 -10.65 -8.62 -6.25
CA ILE A 95 -10.77 -7.19 -5.98
C ILE A 95 -11.32 -6.47 -7.22
N SER A 96 -10.80 -6.75 -8.42
CA SER A 96 -11.22 -6.03 -9.62
C SER A 96 -12.66 -6.30 -10.02
N GLU A 97 -13.16 -7.51 -9.80
CA GLU A 97 -14.54 -7.90 -10.14
C GLU A 97 -15.57 -7.51 -9.09
N SER A 98 -15.16 -7.19 -7.86
CA SER A 98 -16.07 -6.73 -6.82
C SER A 98 -16.78 -5.43 -7.25
N LEU A 99 -18.09 -5.35 -7.03
CA LEU A 99 -18.87 -4.14 -7.29
C LEU A 99 -18.92 -3.20 -6.08
N ASP A 100 -18.47 -3.65 -4.91
CA ASP A 100 -18.41 -2.83 -3.70
C ASP A 100 -17.19 -1.89 -3.74
N GLY A 101 -17.44 -0.63 -4.12
CA GLY A 101 -16.40 0.40 -4.16
C GLY A 101 -15.77 0.70 -2.80
N GLU A 102 -16.52 0.53 -1.71
CA GLU A 102 -16.02 0.77 -0.36
C GLU A 102 -15.07 -0.33 0.08
N LEU A 103 -15.37 -1.60 -0.25
CA LEU A 103 -14.43 -2.70 -0.02
C LEU A 103 -13.09 -2.45 -0.71
N LYS A 104 -13.10 -1.93 -1.94
CA LYS A 104 -11.87 -1.57 -2.67
C LYS A 104 -11.08 -0.47 -1.96
N THR A 105 -11.76 0.58 -1.49
CA THR A 105 -11.15 1.68 -0.73
C THR A 105 -10.51 1.17 0.55
N LEU A 106 -11.24 0.37 1.33
CA LEU A 106 -10.76 -0.23 2.58
C LEU A 106 -9.56 -1.16 2.34
N LEU A 107 -9.59 -2.00 1.32
CA LEU A 107 -8.45 -2.83 0.93
C LEU A 107 -7.23 -1.99 0.54
N GLN A 108 -7.44 -0.91 -0.21
CA GLN A 108 -6.37 0.00 -0.59
C GLN A 108 -5.74 0.68 0.62
N GLU A 109 -6.56 1.15 1.56
CA GLU A 109 -6.10 1.74 2.82
C GLU A 109 -5.32 0.73 3.67
N LEU A 110 -5.89 -0.47 3.88
CA LEU A 110 -5.25 -1.55 4.64
C LEU A 110 -3.92 -1.97 4.00
N SER A 111 -3.85 -2.03 2.67
CA SER A 111 -2.60 -2.35 1.95
C SER A 111 -1.49 -1.33 2.16
N GLY A 112 -1.81 -0.16 2.72
CA GLY A 112 -0.84 0.82 3.17
C GLY A 112 0.00 0.30 4.34
N TYR A 113 -0.48 -0.65 5.14
CA TYR A 113 0.15 -1.11 6.37
C TYR A 113 0.81 -2.48 6.22
N ASN A 114 2.11 -2.59 6.49
CA ASN A 114 2.79 -3.90 6.53
C ASN A 114 2.60 -4.58 7.90
N TYR A 115 2.47 -3.80 8.98
CA TYR A 115 2.39 -4.25 10.37
C TYR A 115 1.42 -3.39 11.18
N LEU A 116 0.50 -4.06 11.87
CA LEU A 116 -0.55 -3.47 12.70
C LEU A 116 -0.77 -4.29 13.97
N PRO A 117 -0.26 -3.85 15.14
CA PRO A 117 -0.63 -4.46 16.41
C PRO A 117 -2.11 -4.20 16.71
N LEU A 118 -2.78 -5.16 17.35
CA LEU A 118 -4.18 -5.05 17.73
C LEU A 118 -4.33 -4.93 19.25
N GLN A 119 -5.35 -4.20 19.70
CA GLN A 119 -5.78 -4.21 21.11
C GLN A 119 -6.91 -5.21 21.34
N GLU A 120 -7.82 -5.33 20.37
CA GLU A 120 -8.98 -6.19 20.45
C GLU A 120 -8.85 -7.32 19.42
N GLU A 121 -8.75 -8.57 19.91
CA GLU A 121 -8.58 -9.75 19.06
C GLU A 121 -9.85 -10.58 18.87
N THR A 122 -10.85 -10.47 19.75
CA THR A 122 -11.98 -11.40 19.80
C THR A 122 -12.86 -11.26 18.56
N ARG A 123 -13.27 -10.04 18.21
CA ARG A 123 -14.12 -9.80 17.04
C ARG A 123 -13.38 -10.07 15.74
N ILE A 124 -12.09 -9.73 15.69
CA ILE A 124 -11.22 -10.04 14.54
C ILE A 124 -11.13 -11.55 14.34
N THR A 125 -10.88 -12.31 15.41
CA THR A 125 -10.84 -13.78 15.38
C THR A 125 -12.16 -14.37 14.87
N GLN A 126 -13.29 -13.91 15.41
CA GLN A 126 -14.62 -14.37 14.99
C GLN A 126 -14.90 -14.11 13.50
N LEU A 127 -14.48 -12.95 12.98
CA LEU A 127 -14.66 -12.62 11.57
C LEU A 127 -13.79 -13.51 10.67
N PHE A 128 -12.55 -13.82 11.07
CA PHE A 128 -11.71 -14.78 10.36
C PHE A 128 -12.27 -16.20 10.39
N GLU A 129 -12.82 -16.64 11.53
CA GLU A 129 -13.47 -17.96 11.67
C GLU A 129 -14.64 -18.09 10.69
N LEU A 130 -15.56 -17.11 10.69
CA LEU A 130 -16.68 -17.07 9.74
C LEU A 130 -16.18 -17.09 8.29
N LEU A 131 -15.21 -16.24 7.96
CA LEU A 131 -14.64 -16.14 6.61
C LEU A 131 -13.93 -17.45 6.17
N SER A 132 -13.40 -18.23 7.11
CA SER A 132 -12.70 -19.49 6.82
C SER A 132 -13.63 -20.64 6.43
N THR A 133 -14.91 -20.56 6.81
CA THR A 133 -15.93 -21.57 6.53
C THR A 133 -16.97 -21.13 5.50
N GLU A 134 -16.98 -19.84 5.13
CA GLU A 134 -17.97 -19.29 4.19
C GLU A 134 -17.64 -19.63 2.73
N GLU A 135 -18.68 -19.93 1.95
CA GLU A 135 -18.59 -20.26 0.53
C GLU A 135 -19.39 -19.30 -0.37
N ASN A 136 -20.37 -18.59 0.20
CA ASN A 136 -21.17 -17.61 -0.52
C ASN A 136 -20.36 -16.34 -0.79
N LEU A 137 -20.17 -15.99 -2.07
CA LEU A 137 -19.33 -14.86 -2.47
C LEU A 137 -19.80 -13.50 -1.90
N THR A 138 -21.10 -13.24 -1.86
CA THR A 138 -21.64 -12.00 -1.29
C THR A 138 -21.39 -11.92 0.22
N ALA A 139 -21.56 -13.04 0.94
CA ALA A 139 -21.23 -13.11 2.36
C ALA A 139 -19.72 -12.94 2.60
N ILE A 140 -18.87 -13.56 1.77
CA ILE A 140 -17.41 -13.38 1.81
C ILE A 140 -17.03 -11.91 1.66
N GLU A 141 -17.59 -11.20 0.68
CA GLU A 141 -17.33 -9.76 0.49
C GLU A 141 -17.77 -8.94 1.71
N GLY A 142 -18.96 -9.20 2.24
CA GLY A 142 -19.48 -8.52 3.44
C GLY A 142 -18.64 -8.78 4.68
N LEU A 143 -18.23 -10.02 4.92
CA LEU A 143 -17.37 -10.41 6.04
C LEU A 143 -15.97 -9.81 5.91
N LEU A 144 -15.39 -9.85 4.71
CA LEU A 144 -14.09 -9.23 4.44
C LEU A 144 -14.13 -7.73 4.66
N LYS A 145 -15.19 -7.05 4.19
CA LYS A 145 -15.39 -5.62 4.40
C LYS A 145 -15.46 -5.28 5.89
N ALA A 146 -16.27 -6.02 6.65
CA ALA A 146 -16.39 -5.85 8.10
C ALA A 146 -15.04 -6.09 8.80
N LEU A 147 -14.32 -7.15 8.43
CA LEU A 147 -13.00 -7.47 8.96
C LEU A 147 -12.01 -6.33 8.75
N ILE A 148 -11.89 -5.84 7.52
CA ILE A 148 -10.95 -4.76 7.19
C ILE A 148 -11.31 -3.47 7.92
N ALA A 149 -12.61 -3.11 7.96
CA ALA A 149 -13.06 -1.94 8.69
C ALA A 149 -12.70 -2.01 10.18
N LYS A 150 -12.89 -3.18 10.83
CA LYS A 150 -12.52 -3.40 12.23
C LYS A 150 -11.01 -3.35 12.47
N ILE A 151 -10.19 -3.82 11.51
CA ILE A 151 -8.73 -3.71 11.59
C ILE A 151 -8.31 -2.23 11.49
N LEU A 152 -8.84 -1.49 10.51
CA LEU A 152 -8.50 -0.08 10.29
C LEU A 152 -8.97 0.83 11.43
N GLU A 153 -10.10 0.53 12.06
CA GLU A 153 -10.58 1.22 13.27
C GLU A 153 -9.53 1.18 14.40
N GLN A 154 -8.81 0.08 14.57
CA GLN A 154 -7.74 -0.01 15.57
C GLN A 154 -6.43 0.64 15.09
N ALA A 155 -6.18 0.69 13.79
CA ALA A 155 -4.99 1.33 13.22
C ALA A 155 -4.98 2.86 13.45
N THR A 156 -6.14 3.51 13.38
CA THR A 156 -6.28 4.96 13.63
C THR A 156 -6.01 5.31 15.10
N GLU A 157 -6.45 4.47 16.03
CA GLU A 157 -6.16 4.62 17.47
C GLU A 157 -4.65 4.53 17.75
N TYR A 158 -3.95 3.58 17.12
CA TYR A 158 -2.49 3.45 17.27
C TYR A 158 -1.69 4.54 16.56
N SER A 159 -2.19 5.13 15.47
CA SER A 159 -1.48 6.22 14.76
C SER A 159 -1.27 7.46 15.65
N SER A 160 -2.02 7.55 16.76
CA SER A 160 -1.94 8.64 17.75
C SER A 160 -0.91 8.40 18.87
N GLY A 161 -0.33 7.19 18.99
CA GLY A 161 0.54 6.85 20.13
C GLY A 161 1.39 5.58 20.02
N GLY A 162 1.45 4.90 18.86
CA GLY A 162 2.17 3.63 18.72
C GLY A 162 2.62 3.24 17.30
N ASN A 163 3.31 2.10 17.24
CA ASN A 163 4.27 1.68 16.20
C ASN A 163 3.61 1.02 14.97
N VAL A 164 2.63 1.70 14.36
CA VAL A 164 2.04 1.26 13.08
C VAL A 164 3.03 1.54 11.95
N GLN A 165 3.33 0.54 11.13
CA GLN A 165 4.32 0.70 10.06
C GLN A 165 3.68 0.48 8.69
N LYS A 166 3.56 1.59 7.97
CA LYS A 166 3.15 1.59 6.57
C LYS A 166 4.24 1.05 5.67
N GLY A 167 3.89 0.41 4.56
CA GLY A 167 4.88 0.00 3.56
C GLY A 167 5.54 1.21 2.91
N VAL A 168 6.81 1.09 2.54
CA VAL A 168 7.65 2.18 1.98
C VAL A 168 6.97 2.96 0.85
N PHE A 169 6.27 2.28 -0.06
CA PHE A 169 5.55 2.97 -1.15
C PHE A 169 4.44 3.88 -0.63
N HIS A 170 3.72 3.47 0.41
CA HIS A 170 2.66 4.30 0.98
C HIS A 170 3.25 5.44 1.81
N GLN A 171 4.35 5.20 2.54
CA GLN A 171 5.13 6.27 3.17
C GLN A 171 5.62 7.30 2.13
N PHE A 172 6.05 6.84 0.95
CA PHE A 172 6.40 7.72 -0.17
C PHE A 172 5.20 8.55 -0.65
N LEU A 173 4.00 7.96 -0.76
CA LEU A 173 2.78 8.72 -1.08
C LEU A 173 2.41 9.72 0.02
N ASP A 174 2.59 9.37 1.29
CA ASP A 174 2.37 10.26 2.44
C ASP A 174 3.38 11.43 2.46
N LEU A 175 4.61 11.22 1.99
CA LEU A 175 5.58 12.29 1.79
C LEU A 175 5.23 13.18 0.59
N LEU A 176 4.66 12.59 -0.47
CA LEU A 176 4.22 13.34 -1.65
C LEU A 176 3.02 14.23 -1.34
N SER A 177 2.05 13.74 -0.55
CA SER A 177 0.84 14.48 -0.19
C SER A 177 1.09 15.69 0.71
N GLN A 178 2.29 15.81 1.30
CA GLN A 178 2.72 16.98 2.07
C GLN A 178 3.10 18.14 1.14
N THR A 179 2.10 18.89 0.66
CA THR A 179 2.27 20.00 -0.30
C THR A 179 3.37 21.00 0.10
N GLU A 180 3.51 21.31 1.39
CA GLU A 180 4.54 22.25 1.90
C GLU A 180 5.98 21.75 1.70
N LYS A 181 6.17 20.43 1.56
CA LYS A 181 7.48 19.78 1.40
C LYS A 181 7.62 19.06 0.05
N LEU A 182 6.72 19.37 -0.90
CA LEU A 182 6.70 18.74 -2.22
C LEU A 182 7.98 19.09 -3.00
N GLN A 183 8.68 18.08 -3.51
CA GLN A 183 9.94 18.25 -4.26
C GLN A 183 9.91 17.43 -5.54
N ASN A 184 10.26 18.02 -6.67
CA ASN A 184 10.38 17.26 -7.92
C ASN A 184 11.75 16.55 -8.04
N ASN A 185 12.06 15.69 -7.06
CA ASN A 185 13.36 15.03 -6.99
C ASN A 185 13.23 13.64 -6.35
N VAL A 186 13.58 12.59 -7.09
CA VAL A 186 13.57 11.20 -6.59
C VAL A 186 14.56 11.02 -5.44
N ALA A 187 15.73 11.66 -5.49
CA ALA A 187 16.76 11.51 -4.46
C ALA A 187 16.31 12.07 -3.10
N TYR A 188 15.56 13.18 -3.12
CA TYR A 188 14.99 13.77 -1.91
C TYR A 188 14.09 12.77 -1.17
N TYR A 189 13.11 12.16 -1.86
CA TYR A 189 12.23 11.19 -1.23
C TYR A 189 12.94 9.89 -0.85
N ALA A 190 13.92 9.46 -1.64
CA ALA A 190 14.69 8.28 -1.31
C ALA A 190 15.47 8.47 0.00
N GLU A 191 16.10 9.63 0.19
CA GLU A 191 16.82 9.96 1.43
C GLU A 191 15.90 9.95 2.66
N GLN A 192 14.71 10.55 2.55
CA GLN A 192 13.72 10.57 3.64
C GLN A 192 13.19 9.19 4.03
N LEU A 193 13.25 8.23 3.10
CA LEU A 193 12.85 6.85 3.32
C LEU A 193 14.04 5.93 3.61
N HIS A 194 15.24 6.49 3.83
CA HIS A 194 16.48 5.75 4.03
C HIS A 194 16.82 4.77 2.89
N LEU A 195 16.50 5.15 1.65
CA LEU A 195 16.74 4.39 0.43
C LEU A 195 17.67 5.13 -0.54
N THR A 196 18.21 4.38 -1.50
CA THR A 196 18.83 4.97 -2.69
C THR A 196 17.75 5.37 -3.73
N PRO A 197 18.03 6.29 -4.65
CA PRO A 197 17.10 6.61 -5.75
C PRO A 197 16.71 5.37 -6.58
N GLN A 198 17.64 4.43 -6.74
CA GLN A 198 17.35 3.15 -7.39
C GLN A 198 16.43 2.27 -6.55
N GLY A 199 16.61 2.26 -5.23
CA GLY A 199 15.72 1.59 -4.28
C GLY A 199 14.29 2.10 -4.39
N LEU A 200 14.09 3.42 -4.36
CA LEU A 200 12.75 4.02 -4.51
C LEU A 200 12.14 3.74 -5.89
N ASN A 201 12.93 3.73 -6.97
CA ASN A 201 12.46 3.31 -8.29
C ASN A 201 11.99 1.85 -8.29
N ASN A 202 12.71 0.94 -7.64
CA ASN A 202 12.31 -0.46 -7.54
C ASN A 202 10.99 -0.61 -6.75
N VAL A 203 10.84 0.14 -5.66
CA VAL A 203 9.59 0.19 -4.87
C VAL A 203 8.41 0.63 -5.74
N CYS A 204 8.55 1.72 -6.49
CA CYS A 204 7.50 2.21 -7.38
C CYS A 204 7.22 1.24 -8.55
N GLN A 205 8.26 0.61 -9.09
CA GLN A 205 8.11 -0.37 -10.17
C GLN A 205 7.33 -1.60 -9.69
N GLN A 206 7.55 -2.06 -8.46
CA GLN A 206 6.78 -3.17 -7.89
C GLN A 206 5.34 -2.76 -7.58
N ALA A 207 5.14 -1.59 -6.97
CA ALA A 207 3.82 -1.16 -6.51
C ALA A 207 2.87 -0.73 -7.66
N VAL A 208 3.37 0.07 -8.60
CA VAL A 208 2.55 0.71 -9.65
C VAL A 208 3.11 0.54 -11.05
N GLN A 209 4.12 -0.32 -11.23
CA GLN A 209 4.76 -0.58 -12.53
C GLN A 209 5.35 0.66 -13.21
N HIS A 210 5.67 1.69 -12.43
CA HIS A 210 6.19 2.97 -12.91
C HIS A 210 7.41 3.39 -12.10
N LYS A 211 8.32 4.16 -12.72
CA LYS A 211 9.45 4.77 -12.01
C LYS A 211 8.96 5.83 -11.02
N ALA A 212 9.72 6.05 -9.95
CA ALA A 212 9.40 7.05 -8.92
C ALA A 212 9.21 8.44 -9.53
N SER A 213 10.05 8.84 -10.48
CA SER A 213 9.93 10.11 -11.21
C SER A 213 8.57 10.31 -11.89
N LYS A 214 7.95 9.24 -12.40
CA LYS A 214 6.60 9.31 -12.98
C LYS A 214 5.54 9.48 -11.89
N VAL A 215 5.66 8.75 -10.77
CA VAL A 215 4.72 8.89 -9.64
C VAL A 215 4.75 10.31 -9.07
N ILE A 216 5.95 10.88 -8.88
CA ILE A 216 6.13 12.29 -8.45
C ILE A 216 5.47 13.23 -9.46
N ALA A 217 5.74 13.02 -10.76
CA ALA A 217 5.19 13.88 -11.79
C ALA A 217 3.67 13.84 -11.85
N ASP A 218 3.08 12.64 -11.83
CA ASP A 218 1.63 12.45 -11.86
C ASP A 218 0.98 13.12 -10.62
N HIS A 219 1.60 13.02 -9.43
CA HIS A 219 1.13 13.69 -8.22
C HIS A 219 1.19 15.22 -8.33
N ILE A 220 2.35 15.79 -8.71
CA ILE A 220 2.51 17.25 -8.88
C ILE A 220 1.49 17.79 -9.89
N ILE A 221 1.26 17.07 -10.99
CA ILE A 221 0.30 17.48 -12.02
C ILE A 221 -1.13 17.39 -11.51
N SER A 222 -1.47 16.37 -10.72
CA SER A 222 -2.78 16.27 -10.07
C SER A 222 -3.04 17.47 -9.15
N GLU A 223 -2.08 17.82 -8.29
CA GLU A 223 -2.19 18.99 -7.42
C GLU A 223 -2.25 20.31 -8.21
N ALA A 224 -1.46 20.44 -9.27
CA ALA A 224 -1.54 21.59 -10.17
C ALA A 224 -2.92 21.74 -10.78
N LYS A 225 -3.51 20.66 -11.31
CA LYS A 225 -4.87 20.65 -11.85
C LYS A 225 -5.90 21.06 -10.80
N ARG A 226 -5.80 20.51 -9.58
CA ARG A 226 -6.66 20.85 -8.45
C ARG A 226 -6.60 22.34 -8.11
N LEU A 227 -5.40 22.90 -8.00
CA LEU A 227 -5.19 24.34 -7.75
C LEU A 227 -5.70 25.20 -8.91
N LEU A 228 -5.54 24.75 -10.17
CA LEU A 228 -6.03 25.49 -11.34
C LEU A 228 -7.56 25.58 -11.38
N ILE A 229 -8.27 24.55 -10.90
CA ILE A 229 -9.74 24.46 -10.92
C ILE A 229 -10.36 25.10 -9.68
N TYR A 230 -9.83 24.80 -8.50
CA TYR A 230 -10.49 25.11 -7.21
C TYR A 230 -9.88 26.28 -6.45
N SER A 231 -8.91 27.00 -7.02
CA SER A 231 -8.31 28.18 -6.40
C SER A 231 -8.31 29.39 -7.33
N THR A 232 -8.23 30.59 -6.75
CA THR A 232 -8.09 31.87 -7.47
C THR A 232 -6.63 32.26 -7.72
N LEU A 233 -5.68 31.39 -7.39
CA LEU A 233 -4.25 31.67 -7.51
C LEU A 233 -3.84 31.92 -8.97
N SER A 234 -2.93 32.85 -9.19
CA SER A 234 -2.30 33.01 -10.50
C SER A 234 -1.43 31.79 -10.85
N ILE A 235 -1.16 31.59 -12.15
CA ILE A 235 -0.27 30.51 -12.62
C ILE A 235 1.13 30.63 -11.97
N HIS A 236 1.58 31.87 -11.72
CA HIS A 236 2.83 32.16 -11.00
C HIS A 236 2.79 31.60 -9.58
N GLN A 237 1.76 31.98 -8.80
CA GLN A 237 1.59 31.54 -7.41
C GLN A 237 1.42 30.03 -7.29
N ILE A 238 0.76 29.38 -8.24
CA ILE A 238 0.67 27.90 -8.29
C ILE A 238 2.05 27.28 -8.51
N GLY A 239 2.86 27.83 -9.43
CA GLY A 239 4.22 27.39 -9.64
C GLY A 239 5.07 27.51 -8.37
N GLU A 240 4.98 28.63 -7.67
CA GLU A 240 5.66 28.87 -6.39
C GLU A 240 5.21 27.89 -5.30
N GLN A 241 3.90 27.68 -5.15
CA GLN A 241 3.33 26.76 -4.16
C GLN A 241 3.73 25.29 -4.41
N LEU A 242 3.97 24.92 -5.67
CA LEU A 242 4.47 23.61 -6.07
C LEU A 242 6.02 23.56 -6.13
N HIS A 243 6.69 24.56 -5.54
CA HIS A 243 8.14 24.67 -5.39
C HIS A 243 8.94 24.70 -6.71
N PHE A 244 8.34 25.22 -7.78
CA PHE A 244 9.09 25.49 -9.01
C PHE A 244 9.88 26.80 -8.87
N LYS A 245 11.18 26.76 -9.19
CA LYS A 245 12.09 27.91 -9.11
C LYS A 245 11.67 29.08 -10.00
N ASP A 246 11.04 28.79 -11.14
CA ASP A 246 10.50 29.81 -12.02
C ASP A 246 9.17 29.36 -12.67
N PRO A 247 8.25 30.30 -12.96
CA PRO A 247 6.96 29.99 -13.58
C PRO A 247 7.05 29.38 -14.98
N SER A 248 8.10 29.69 -15.75
CA SER A 248 8.26 29.16 -17.10
C SER A 248 8.60 27.67 -17.06
N HIS A 249 9.37 27.23 -16.08
CA HIS A 249 9.64 25.83 -15.77
C HIS A 249 8.35 25.10 -15.41
N PHE A 250 7.51 25.68 -14.54
CA PHE A 250 6.20 25.11 -14.22
C PHE A 250 5.33 24.95 -15.47
N VAL A 251 5.20 25.97 -16.32
CA VAL A 251 4.37 25.89 -17.53
C VAL A 251 4.87 24.80 -18.49
N LYS A 252 6.18 24.71 -18.73
CA LYS A 252 6.77 23.65 -19.57
C LYS A 252 6.55 22.27 -18.97
N TYR A 253 6.72 22.15 -17.66
CA TYR A 253 6.50 20.92 -16.92
C TYR A 253 5.04 20.47 -17.03
N PHE A 254 4.10 21.35 -16.72
CA PHE A 254 2.67 21.06 -16.83
C PHE A 254 2.29 20.65 -18.24
N LYS A 255 2.72 21.41 -19.26
CA LYS A 255 2.43 21.10 -20.67
C LYS A 255 2.95 19.74 -21.11
N ARG A 256 4.12 19.31 -20.60
CA ARG A 256 4.71 18.00 -20.92
C ARG A 256 3.83 16.83 -20.47
N TYR A 257 3.18 16.95 -19.32
CA TYR A 257 2.42 15.85 -18.71
C TYR A 257 0.90 15.97 -18.88
N ALA A 258 0.37 17.18 -19.02
CA ALA A 258 -1.05 17.45 -19.18
C ALA A 258 -1.45 17.80 -20.62
N GLU A 259 -0.48 17.78 -21.55
CA GLU A 259 -0.65 18.04 -23.00
C GLU A 259 -1.25 19.40 -23.37
N SER A 260 -1.42 20.29 -22.38
CA SER A 260 -2.01 21.63 -22.49
C SER A 260 -1.30 22.59 -21.53
N THR A 261 -1.33 23.89 -21.80
CA THR A 261 -0.75 24.86 -20.85
C THR A 261 -1.64 25.01 -19.61
N PRO A 262 -1.10 25.42 -18.44
CA PRO A 262 -1.92 25.67 -17.25
C PRO A 262 -3.08 26.64 -17.51
N LYS A 263 -2.85 27.67 -18.33
CA LYS A 263 -3.88 28.63 -18.73
C LYS A 263 -4.99 27.96 -19.54
N GLN A 264 -4.64 27.26 -20.61
CA GLN A 264 -5.62 26.53 -21.42
C GLN A 264 -6.41 25.53 -20.58
N TYR A 265 -5.74 24.82 -19.67
CA TYR A 265 -6.39 23.86 -18.79
C TYR A 265 -7.42 24.54 -17.88
N ARG A 266 -7.08 25.67 -17.27
CA ARG A 266 -8.01 26.46 -16.43
C ARG A 266 -9.19 26.98 -17.24
N ASP A 267 -8.93 27.59 -18.39
CA ASP A 267 -9.96 28.20 -19.24
C ASP A 267 -10.96 27.14 -19.73
N ASN A 268 -10.46 25.96 -20.13
CA ASN A 268 -11.30 24.84 -20.57
C ASN A 268 -12.10 24.20 -19.41
N SER A 269 -11.53 24.15 -18.21
CA SER A 269 -12.21 23.57 -17.04
C SER A 269 -13.32 24.49 -16.51
N ALA A 270 -13.16 25.81 -16.68
CA ALA A 270 -14.17 26.81 -16.31
C ALA A 270 -15.36 26.86 -17.29
N GLN A 271 -15.23 26.30 -18.50
CA GLN A 271 -16.32 26.19 -19.48
C GLN A 271 -17.19 24.93 -19.29
N GLY A 272 -16.81 24.03 -18.37
CA GLY A 272 -17.51 22.78 -18.08
C GLY A 272 -18.22 22.74 -16.72
N ILE A 273 -18.35 23.88 -16.04
CA ILE A 273 -19.11 24.07 -14.78
C ILE A 273 -20.31 24.96 -15.07
#